data_AF-A0A315VG11-F1
#
_entry.id   AF-A0A315VG11-F1
#
_cell.length_a   1.000
_cell.length_b   1.000
_cell.length_c   1.000
_cell.angle_alpha   90.00
_cell.angle_beta   90.00
_cell.angle_gamma   90.00
#
_symmetry.space_group_name_H-M   'P 1'
#
loop_
_entity.id
_entity.type
_entity.pdbx_description
1 polymer ?
#
loop_
_entity_poly.entity_id
_entity_poly.type
_entity_poly.pdbx_seq_one_letter_code
_entity_poly.pdbx_strand_id
1 'polypeptide(L)'
;MVVGAFPIAKLLYLGVRQMSKPVANRIKAGARRSEFFKTYVCLPPAQLYHWIEMRTKMRIMGFKGASIKPLNEDAAAELGAELLGEAIIFFIGGGCMVLEYSRQAANSRRKEEELNDTIVSLQTQIAELSLSTETLDAQLREVNRLLHSLPAPSSK
;
A
#
# COMPACT_ATOMS: atom_id res chain seq x y z
N MET A 1 10.15 7.20 -15.90
CA MET A 1 9.39 6.10 -16.54
C MET A 1 8.35 5.56 -15.55
N VAL A 2 7.11 6.04 -15.63
CA VAL A 2 5.99 5.54 -14.81
C VAL A 2 5.25 4.48 -15.64
N VAL A 3 5.83 3.28 -15.77
CA VAL A 3 5.25 2.17 -16.55
C VAL A 3 4.63 1.09 -15.64
N GLY A 4 4.71 1.24 -14.31
CA GLY A 4 4.17 0.27 -13.35
C GLY A 4 2.69 0.45 -12.96
N ALA A 5 2.09 1.63 -13.14
CA ALA A 5 0.74 1.91 -12.63
C ALA A 5 -0.38 1.35 -13.54
N PHE A 6 -0.20 1.39 -14.86
CA PHE A 6 -1.20 0.96 -15.83
C PHE A 6 -1.42 -0.58 -15.88
N PRO A 7 -0.37 -1.43 -15.75
CA PRO A 7 -0.54 -2.88 -15.71
C PRO A 7 -1.19 -3.38 -14.41
N ILE A 8 -0.76 -2.85 -13.26
CA ILE A 8 -1.25 -3.32 -11.94
C ILE A 8 -2.72 -2.93 -11.74
N ALA A 9 -3.10 -1.69 -12.04
CA ALA A 9 -4.49 -1.26 -11.91
C ALA A 9 -5.43 -2.07 -12.83
N LYS A 10 -4.99 -2.38 -14.05
CA LYS A 10 -5.77 -3.19 -15.00
C LYS A 10 -5.85 -4.65 -14.58
N LEU A 11 -4.78 -5.22 -14.01
CA LEU A 11 -4.79 -6.58 -13.45
C LEU A 11 -5.66 -6.68 -12.19
N LEU A 12 -5.64 -5.68 -11.31
CA LEU A 12 -6.53 -5.62 -10.15
C LEU A 12 -7.99 -5.52 -10.59
N TYR A 13 -8.30 -4.62 -11.54
CA TYR A 13 -9.64 -4.50 -12.10
C TYR A 13 -10.13 -5.80 -12.76
N LEU A 14 -9.28 -6.44 -13.57
CA LEU A 14 -9.60 -7.71 -14.21
C LEU A 14 -9.73 -8.83 -13.20
N GLY A 15 -8.86 -8.91 -12.19
CA GLY A 15 -8.90 -9.90 -11.12
C GLY A 15 -10.18 -9.81 -10.31
N VAL A 16 -10.56 -8.59 -9.89
CA VAL A 16 -11.86 -8.34 -9.24
C VAL A 16 -12.99 -8.81 -10.15
N ARG A 17 -13.00 -8.42 -11.43
CA ARG A 17 -14.07 -8.80 -12.37
C ARG A 17 -14.15 -10.31 -12.62
N GLN A 18 -13.02 -11.00 -12.69
CA GLN A 18 -12.95 -12.44 -12.93
C GLN A 18 -13.40 -13.24 -11.70
N MET A 19 -13.05 -12.77 -10.49
CA MET A 19 -13.43 -13.40 -9.23
C MET A 19 -14.85 -13.05 -8.78
N SER A 20 -15.38 -11.90 -9.20
CA SER A 20 -16.72 -11.44 -8.80
C SER A 20 -17.82 -12.32 -9.37
N LYS A 21 -17.66 -12.82 -10.60
CA LYS A 21 -18.64 -13.73 -11.22
C LYS A 21 -18.88 -15.04 -10.45
N PRO A 22 -17.85 -15.84 -10.10
CA PRO A 22 -18.07 -17.07 -9.36
C PRO A 22 -18.59 -16.82 -7.94
N VAL A 23 -18.17 -15.72 -7.28
CA VAL A 23 -18.68 -15.34 -5.96
C VAL A 23 -20.15 -14.92 -6.04
N ALA A 24 -20.49 -14.03 -6.97
CA ALA A 24 -21.87 -13.62 -7.23
C ALA A 24 -22.77 -14.81 -7.55
N ASN A 25 -22.30 -15.76 -8.38
CA ASN A 25 -23.06 -16.98 -8.69
C ASN A 25 -23.33 -17.84 -7.45
N ARG A 26 -22.39 -17.90 -6.49
CA ARG A 26 -22.63 -18.59 -5.21
C ARG A 26 -23.63 -17.83 -4.34
N ILE A 27 -23.56 -16.52 -4.30
CA ILE A 27 -24.50 -15.68 -3.55
C ILE A 27 -25.91 -15.79 -4.14
N LYS A 28 -26.05 -15.77 -5.48
CA LYS A 28 -27.32 -16.03 -6.19
C LYS A 28 -27.87 -17.42 -5.84
N ALA A 29 -27.02 -18.45 -5.81
CA ALA A 29 -27.42 -19.80 -5.42
C ALA A 29 -27.82 -19.90 -3.93
N GLY A 30 -27.29 -19.03 -3.07
CA GLY A 30 -27.70 -18.90 -1.67
C GLY A 30 -29.04 -18.17 -1.51
N ALA A 31 -29.24 -17.08 -2.24
CA ALA A 31 -30.49 -16.33 -2.26
C ALA A 31 -31.67 -17.16 -2.77
N ARG A 32 -31.45 -18.09 -3.71
CA ARG A 32 -32.47 -19.06 -4.16
C ARG A 32 -32.81 -20.12 -3.12
N ARG A 33 -31.89 -20.43 -2.20
CA ARG A 33 -32.08 -21.44 -1.17
C ARG A 33 -32.71 -20.89 0.11
N SER A 34 -32.61 -19.58 0.33
CA SER A 34 -33.09 -18.94 1.55
C SER A 34 -33.75 -17.60 1.23
N GLU A 35 -35.06 -17.56 1.44
CA GLU A 35 -35.84 -16.32 1.38
C GLU A 35 -35.37 -15.28 2.40
N PHE A 36 -34.89 -15.72 3.57
CA PHE A 36 -34.26 -14.83 4.54
C PHE A 36 -33.02 -14.14 3.94
N PHE A 37 -32.13 -14.92 3.33
CA PHE A 37 -30.93 -14.35 2.72
C PHE A 37 -31.29 -13.41 1.55
N LYS A 38 -32.28 -13.78 0.74
CA LYS A 38 -32.82 -12.94 -0.33
C LYS A 38 -33.28 -11.58 0.22
N THR A 39 -34.20 -11.59 1.18
CA THR A 39 -34.88 -10.40 1.69
C THR A 39 -34.02 -9.51 2.58
N TYR A 40 -33.14 -10.08 3.41
CA TYR A 40 -32.36 -9.30 4.37
C TYR A 40 -30.95 -8.96 3.89
N VAL A 41 -30.38 -9.73 2.96
CA VAL A 41 -28.98 -9.56 2.54
C VAL A 41 -28.89 -9.00 1.13
N CYS A 42 -29.61 -9.56 0.15
CA CYS A 42 -29.51 -9.14 -1.25
C CYS A 42 -30.44 -7.96 -1.61
N LEU A 43 -31.69 -7.97 -1.13
CA LEU A 43 -32.69 -6.97 -1.49
C LEU A 43 -32.36 -5.54 -1.01
N PRO A 44 -31.94 -5.31 0.24
CA PRO A 44 -31.76 -3.94 0.74
C PRO A 44 -30.66 -3.16 -0.01
N PRO A 45 -29.46 -3.74 -0.28
CA PRO A 45 -28.44 -3.09 -1.10
C PRO A 45 -28.91 -2.83 -2.53
N ALA A 46 -29.63 -3.78 -3.13
CA ALA A 46 -30.11 -3.66 -4.51
C ALA A 46 -31.17 -2.57 -4.67
N GLN A 47 -32.14 -2.50 -3.75
CA GLN A 47 -33.17 -1.45 -3.77
C GLN A 47 -32.56 -0.07 -3.48
N LEU A 48 -31.57 0.00 -2.58
CA LEU A 48 -30.84 1.24 -2.34
C LEU A 48 -30.07 1.70 -3.58
N TYR A 49 -29.36 0.79 -4.26
CA TYR A 49 -28.64 1.09 -5.49
C TYR A 49 -29.59 1.63 -6.57
N HIS A 50 -30.68 0.90 -6.83
CA HIS A 50 -31.70 1.29 -7.80
C HIS A 50 -32.34 2.64 -7.45
N TRP A 51 -32.63 2.87 -6.17
CA TRP A 51 -33.18 4.14 -5.71
C TRP A 51 -32.21 5.30 -5.98
N ILE A 52 -30.93 5.16 -5.65
CA ILE A 52 -29.90 6.17 -5.90
C ILE A 52 -29.74 6.42 -7.40
N GLU A 53 -29.65 5.34 -8.20
CA GLU A 53 -29.48 5.41 -9.65
C GLU A 53 -30.65 6.16 -10.30
N MET A 54 -31.88 5.73 -10.01
CA MET A 54 -33.08 6.34 -10.56
C MET A 54 -33.27 7.77 -10.06
N ARG A 55 -32.99 8.06 -8.78
CA ARG A 55 -33.01 9.42 -8.23
C ARG A 55 -32.04 10.34 -8.95
N THR A 56 -30.84 9.85 -9.23
CA THR A 56 -29.78 10.60 -9.92
C THR A 56 -30.15 10.84 -11.37
N LYS A 57 -30.60 9.80 -12.09
CA LYS A 57 -31.06 9.88 -13.47
C LYS A 57 -32.22 10.86 -13.64
N MET A 58 -33.21 10.79 -12.74
CA MET A 58 -34.36 11.72 -12.74
C MET A 58 -33.93 13.16 -12.47
N ARG A 59 -32.98 13.38 -11.55
CA ARG A 59 -32.44 14.72 -11.26
C ARG A 59 -31.67 15.29 -12.46
N ILE A 60 -30.87 14.48 -13.14
CA ILE A 60 -30.11 14.88 -14.33
C ILE A 60 -31.06 15.22 -15.49
N MET A 61 -32.11 14.42 -15.69
CA MET A 61 -33.11 14.64 -16.74
C MET A 61 -34.13 15.74 -16.41
N GLY A 62 -34.01 16.42 -15.25
CA GLY A 62 -34.87 17.53 -14.86
C GLY A 62 -36.27 17.14 -14.36
N PHE A 63 -36.59 15.84 -14.27
CA PHE A 63 -37.86 15.36 -13.75
C PHE A 63 -37.88 15.42 -12.22
N LYS A 64 -38.66 16.35 -11.66
CA LYS A 64 -38.90 16.47 -10.21
C LYS A 64 -40.17 15.71 -9.83
N GLY A 65 -40.04 14.67 -9.00
CA GLY A 65 -41.19 14.06 -8.31
C GLY A 65 -41.77 12.77 -8.92
N ALA A 66 -41.12 12.17 -9.92
CA ALA A 66 -41.54 10.84 -10.40
C ALA A 66 -41.31 9.77 -9.32
N SER A 67 -42.36 9.04 -8.97
CA SER A 67 -42.29 7.89 -8.04
C SER A 67 -41.45 6.78 -8.67
N ILE A 68 -40.37 6.37 -7.97
CA ILE A 68 -39.47 5.32 -8.44
C ILE A 68 -40.12 3.98 -8.08
N LYS A 69 -40.53 3.21 -9.09
CA LYS A 69 -41.05 1.86 -8.87
C LYS A 69 -39.92 0.96 -8.34
N PRO A 70 -40.15 0.22 -7.23
CA PRO A 70 -39.16 -0.72 -6.72
C PRO A 70 -38.88 -1.81 -7.76
N LEU A 71 -37.67 -2.34 -7.73
CA LEU A 71 -37.24 -3.39 -8.64
C LEU A 71 -37.97 -4.70 -8.32
N ASN A 72 -38.25 -5.52 -9.33
CA ASN A 72 -38.80 -6.87 -9.12
C ASN A 72 -37.85 -7.66 -8.19
N GLU A 73 -38.41 -8.46 -7.27
CA GLU A 73 -37.65 -9.15 -6.23
C GLU A 73 -36.53 -10.03 -6.81
N ASP A 74 -36.80 -10.73 -7.92
CA ASP A 74 -35.80 -11.57 -8.59
C ASP A 74 -34.65 -10.75 -9.19
N ALA A 75 -34.96 -9.61 -9.81
CA ALA A 75 -33.96 -8.70 -10.35
C ALA A 75 -33.15 -8.01 -9.24
N ALA A 76 -33.81 -7.69 -8.11
CA ALA A 76 -33.15 -7.12 -6.94
C ALA A 76 -32.21 -8.15 -6.29
N ALA A 77 -32.62 -9.41 -6.19
CA ALA A 77 -31.78 -10.47 -5.68
C ALA A 77 -30.55 -10.70 -6.57
N GLU A 78 -30.72 -10.62 -7.89
CA GLU A 78 -29.63 -10.76 -8.86
C GLU A 78 -28.61 -9.62 -8.76
N LEU A 79 -29.08 -8.38 -8.78
CA LEU A 79 -28.25 -7.18 -8.65
C LEU A 79 -27.54 -7.14 -7.29
N GLY A 80 -28.27 -7.45 -6.21
CA GLY A 80 -27.72 -7.49 -4.86
C GLY A 80 -26.62 -8.53 -4.71
N ALA A 81 -26.79 -9.70 -5.34
CA ALA A 81 -25.77 -10.75 -5.30
C ALA A 81 -24.49 -10.38 -6.05
N GLU A 82 -24.59 -9.66 -7.17
CA GLU A 82 -23.43 -9.14 -7.89
C GLU A 82 -22.69 -8.09 -7.08
N LEU A 83 -23.43 -7.13 -6.52
CA LEU A 83 -22.88 -6.03 -5.74
C LEU A 83 -22.21 -6.52 -4.44
N LEU A 84 -22.80 -7.51 -3.77
CA LEU A 84 -22.19 -8.18 -2.62
C LEU A 84 -20.94 -8.97 -3.00
N GLY A 85 -20.95 -9.65 -4.14
CA GLY A 85 -19.79 -10.40 -4.62
C GLY A 85 -18.58 -9.51 -4.87
N GLU A 86 -18.81 -8.37 -5.54
CA GLU A 86 -17.79 -7.35 -5.77
C GLU A 86 -17.30 -6.73 -4.45
N ALA A 87 -18.22 -6.37 -3.55
CA ALA A 87 -17.88 -5.79 -2.25
C ALA A 87 -17.02 -6.73 -1.41
N ILE A 88 -17.34 -8.02 -1.33
CA ILE A 88 -16.58 -9.01 -0.56
C ILE A 88 -15.13 -9.08 -1.07
N ILE A 89 -14.93 -9.18 -2.38
CA ILE A 89 -13.59 -9.25 -2.98
C ILE A 89 -12.83 -7.95 -2.74
N PHE A 90 -13.51 -6.81 -2.86
CA PHE A 90 -12.91 -5.51 -2.60
C PHE A 90 -12.48 -5.34 -1.14
N PHE A 91 -13.30 -5.76 -0.18
CA PHE A 91 -12.95 -5.69 1.24
C PHE A 91 -11.83 -6.66 1.61
N ILE A 92 -11.84 -7.89 1.08
CA ILE A 92 -10.76 -8.85 1.32
C ILE A 92 -9.45 -8.33 0.72
N GLY A 93 -9.46 -7.92 -0.55
CA GLY A 93 -8.27 -7.42 -1.24
C GLY A 93 -7.75 -6.12 -0.64
N GLY A 94 -8.64 -5.14 -0.40
CA GLY A 94 -8.30 -3.87 0.23
C GLY A 94 -7.84 -4.04 1.67
N GLY A 95 -8.49 -4.93 2.44
CA GLY A 95 -8.08 -5.28 3.79
C GLY A 95 -6.69 -5.89 3.84
N CYS A 96 -6.41 -6.89 2.99
CA CYS A 96 -5.07 -7.48 2.87
C CYS A 96 -4.02 -6.43 2.48
N MET A 97 -4.32 -5.55 1.51
CA MET A 97 -3.39 -4.50 1.07
C MET A 97 -3.07 -3.51 2.20
N VAL A 98 -4.07 -3.07 2.96
CA VAL A 98 -3.87 -2.17 4.11
C VAL A 98 -3.05 -2.85 5.20
N LEU A 99 -3.33 -4.12 5.49
CA LEU A 99 -2.58 -4.90 6.47
C LEU A 99 -1.11 -5.07 6.04
N GLU A 100 -0.87 -5.46 4.79
CA GLU A 100 0.49 -5.58 4.25
C GLU A 100 1.23 -4.24 4.26
N TYR A 101 0.56 -3.16 3.85
CA TYR A 101 1.13 -1.81 3.90
C TYR A 101 1.50 -1.41 5.33
N SER A 102 0.63 -1.66 6.31
CA SER A 102 0.92 -1.35 7.72
C SER A 102 2.12 -2.15 8.24
N ARG A 103 2.19 -3.44 7.91
CA ARG A 103 3.29 -4.33 8.29
C ARG A 103 4.60 -3.91 7.63
N GLN A 104 4.54 -3.53 6.36
CA GLN A 104 5.70 -3.07 5.60
C GLN A 104 6.21 -1.72 6.10
N ALA A 105 5.31 -0.80 6.45
CA ALA A 105 5.67 0.51 7.02
C ALA A 105 6.40 0.36 8.36
N ALA A 106 5.94 -0.55 9.23
CA ALA A 106 6.62 -0.84 10.49
C ALA A 106 8.04 -1.41 10.27
N ASN A 107 8.21 -2.32 9.29
CA ASN A 107 9.51 -2.90 8.99
C ASN A 107 10.45 -1.92 8.27
N SER A 108 9.92 -0.99 7.48
CA SER A 108 10.70 0.06 6.81
C SER A 108 11.31 1.03 7.81
N ARG A 109 10.55 1.42 8.86
CA ARG A 109 11.06 2.29 9.94
C ARG A 109 12.25 1.66 10.66
N ARG A 110 12.16 0.37 11.01
CA ARG A 110 13.28 -0.36 11.64
C ARG A 110 14.53 -0.38 10.78
N LYS A 111 14.38 -0.58 9.46
CA LYS A 111 15.52 -0.55 8.52
C LYS A 111 16.13 0.85 8.41
N GLU A 112 15.31 1.89 8.46
CA GLU A 112 15.78 3.28 8.43
C GLU A 112 16.58 3.63 9.69
N GLU A 113 16.12 3.17 10.85
CA GLU A 113 16.86 3.26 12.12
C GLU A 113 18.20 2.52 12.04
N GLU A 114 18.21 1.24 11.61
CA GLU A 114 19.44 0.44 11.45
C GLU A 114 20.44 1.07 10.46
N LEU A 115 19.95 1.68 9.37
CA LEU A 115 20.79 2.39 8.40
C LEU A 115 21.38 3.68 9.00
N ASN A 116 20.59 4.45 9.74
CA ASN A 116 21.06 5.67 10.41
C ASN A 116 22.14 5.34 11.45
N ASP A 117 21.95 4.30 12.25
CA ASP A 117 22.94 3.84 13.23
C ASP A 117 24.26 3.43 12.54
N THR A 118 24.15 2.74 11.40
CA THR A 118 25.32 2.36 10.59
C THR A 118 26.06 3.59 10.04
N ILE A 119 25.34 4.60 9.56
CA ILE A 119 25.92 5.86 9.07
C ILE A 119 26.66 6.59 10.19
N VAL A 120 26.04 6.71 11.37
CA VAL A 120 26.66 7.36 12.54
C VAL A 120 27.92 6.61 12.98
N SER A 121 27.88 5.27 12.99
CA SER A 121 29.06 4.45 13.30
C SER A 121 30.20 4.66 12.31
N LEU A 122 29.91 4.67 11.01
CA LEU A 122 30.91 4.91 9.97
C LEU A 122 31.51 6.31 10.04
N GLN A 123 30.69 7.34 10.29
CA GLN A 123 31.18 8.70 10.51
C GLN A 123 32.12 8.78 11.71
N THR A 124 31.79 8.08 12.79
CA THR A 124 32.64 8.01 13.99
C THR A 124 33.98 7.34 13.68
N GLN A 125 33.97 6.20 12.98
CA GLN A 125 35.18 5.50 12.58
C GLN A 125 36.07 6.37 11.66
N ILE A 126 35.47 7.09 10.71
CA ILE A 126 36.21 8.03 9.83
C ILE A 126 36.85 9.15 10.66
N ALA A 127 36.14 9.71 11.64
CA ALA A 127 36.68 10.75 12.51
C ALA A 127 37.87 10.25 13.35
N GLU A 128 37.78 9.04 13.89
CA GLU A 128 38.86 8.39 14.65
C GLU A 128 40.08 8.07 13.77
N LEU A 129 39.84 7.57 12.56
CA LEU A 129 40.87 7.36 11.54
C LEU A 129 41.57 8.69 11.18
N SER A 130 40.81 9.76 10.97
CA SER A 130 41.35 11.09 10.68
C SER A 130 42.25 11.59 11.82
N LEU A 131 41.82 11.44 13.06
CA LEU A 131 42.60 11.83 14.24
C LEU A 131 43.88 10.99 14.36
N SER A 132 43.80 9.70 14.06
CA SER A 132 44.98 8.81 14.00
C SER A 132 45.96 9.24 12.89
N THR A 133 45.47 9.68 11.73
CA THR A 133 46.34 10.20 10.67
C THR A 133 47.02 11.52 11.04
N GLU A 134 46.31 12.42 11.74
CA GLU A 134 46.89 13.68 12.22
C GLU A 134 47.96 13.44 13.30
N THR A 135 47.72 12.50 14.23
CA THR A 135 48.71 12.17 15.26
C THR A 135 49.97 11.53 14.65
N LEU A 136 49.82 10.66 13.65
CA LEU A 136 50.95 10.12 12.91
C LEU A 136 51.74 11.20 12.18
N ASP A 137 51.07 12.16 11.51
CA ASP A 137 51.74 13.27 10.82
C ASP A 137 52.53 14.16 11.81
N ALA A 138 51.95 14.43 12.98
CA ALA A 138 52.62 15.19 14.04
C ALA A 138 53.89 14.49 14.54
N GLN A 139 53.82 13.16 14.79
CA GLN A 139 54.98 12.36 15.19
C GLN A 139 56.06 12.35 14.10
N LEU A 140 55.66 12.24 12.83
CA LEU A 140 56.58 12.25 11.68
C LEU A 140 57.34 13.58 11.58
N ARG A 141 56.66 14.71 11.78
CA ARG A 141 57.28 16.04 11.83
C ARG A 141 58.26 16.17 12.99
N GLU A 142 57.95 15.62 14.15
CA GLU A 142 58.84 15.63 15.32
C GLU A 142 60.12 14.81 15.05
N VAL A 143 59.99 13.58 14.54
CA VAL A 143 61.13 12.73 14.16
C VAL A 143 62.01 13.41 13.11
N ASN A 144 61.40 14.04 12.10
CA ASN A 144 62.14 14.78 11.08
C ASN A 144 62.93 15.96 11.69
N ARG A 145 62.31 16.70 12.61
CA ARG A 145 62.98 17.77 13.36
C ARG A 145 64.17 17.25 14.20
N LEU A 146 64.01 16.10 14.85
CA LEU A 146 65.09 15.47 15.62
C LEU A 146 66.24 15.03 14.71
N LEU A 147 65.95 14.40 13.57
CA LEU A 147 66.95 14.04 12.57
C LEU A 147 67.76 15.24 12.08
N HIS A 148 67.09 16.37 11.81
CA HIS A 148 67.79 17.61 11.42
C HIS A 148 68.63 18.24 12.53
N SER A 149 68.30 17.97 13.81
CA SER A 149 69.06 18.48 14.95
C SER A 149 70.29 17.65 15.32
N LEU A 150 70.46 16.47 14.72
CA LEU A 150 71.64 15.63 14.95
C LEU A 150 72.88 16.27 14.30
N PRO A 151 74.03 16.36 15.01
CA PRO A 151 75.26 16.90 14.44
C PRO A 151 75.75 15.99 13.30
N ALA A 152 76.29 16.61 12.24
CA ALA A 152 76.88 15.86 11.13
C ALA A 152 77.98 14.91 11.64
N PRO A 153 78.06 13.67 11.12
CA PRO A 153 79.05 12.71 11.57
C PRO A 153 80.45 13.28 11.36
N SER A 154 81.22 13.36 12.45
CA SER A 154 82.64 13.70 12.43
C SER A 154 83.39 12.67 11.59
N SER A 155 83.64 12.99 10.32
CA SER A 155 84.55 12.24 9.46
C SER A 155 85.93 12.24 10.11
N LYS A 156 86.40 11.06 10.52
CA LYS A 156 87.82 10.80 10.76
C LYS A 156 88.49 10.35 9.46
#